data_AF-A0A4Q8BIH7-F1
#
_entry.id   AF-A0A4Q8BIH7-F1
#
_cell.length_a   1.000
_cell.length_b   1.000
_cell.length_c   1.000
_cell.angle_alpha   90.00
_cell.angle_beta   90.00
_cell.angle_gamma   90.00
#
_symmetry.space_group_name_H-M   'P 1'
#
loop_
_entity.id
_entity.type
_entity.pdbx_description
1 polymer ?
#
loop_
_entity_poly.entity_id
_entity_poly.type
_entity_poly.pdbx_seq_one_letter_code
_entity_poly.pdbx_strand_id
1 'polypeptide(L)'
;MPAESPRPRRGLSTARVLTWVALLCAVAVLLAAARAGQREPVGDRTVGEVTRVGVAAGDPVPAYLRAAADELARLTDPTGPAPGTYALVSFSAYLTPQRVAATLGPTPVSAVVARVPLPGRQTEIVRIAALRVPQDVVAGMAEVAARKDGEAADYRARAAAPAASADAELHRLYDTGARVAAEEAAAYRSACACVYAAVIRATSVALRGLAVRPGVRAVDPAPEVSRLDRTVFTPPLPEQRDVARPPADAALAPATPAGKAPAVGDSSEAARTVSASSPGSGGSAPGGTPPSTAPTSPDAAGGG
;
A
#
# COMPACT_ATOMS: atom_id res chain seq x y z
N MET A 1 10.46 62.64 69.31
CA MET A 1 10.87 61.46 68.53
C MET A 1 9.70 61.04 67.62
N PRO A 2 9.71 61.38 66.33
CA PRO A 2 8.73 60.86 65.37
C PRO A 2 9.34 59.74 64.51
N ALA A 3 8.56 58.68 64.35
CA ALA A 3 8.90 57.47 63.61
C ALA A 3 8.74 57.66 62.10
N GLU A 4 9.72 57.11 61.39
CA GLU A 4 9.76 56.96 59.93
C GLU A 4 8.68 56.02 59.41
N SER A 5 8.23 56.26 58.18
CA SER A 5 7.51 55.28 57.37
C SER A 5 7.98 55.37 55.92
N PRO A 6 8.75 54.40 55.40
CA PRO A 6 9.10 54.36 53.99
C PRO A 6 8.00 53.67 53.17
N ARG A 7 7.62 54.31 52.05
CA ARG A 7 6.73 53.73 51.03
C ARG A 7 7.51 52.73 50.15
N PRO A 8 6.95 51.56 49.81
CA PRO A 8 7.58 50.65 48.87
C PRO A 8 7.32 51.08 47.41
N ARG A 9 8.38 51.30 46.64
CA ARG A 9 8.34 51.30 45.17
C ARG A 9 8.97 50.01 44.65
N ARG A 10 8.15 49.02 44.32
CA ARG A 10 8.51 47.89 43.45
C ARG A 10 7.34 47.68 42.49
N GLY A 11 7.52 47.90 41.19
CA GLY A 11 6.37 47.75 40.28
C GLY A 11 6.60 47.83 38.78
N LEU A 12 7.84 47.83 38.27
CA LEU A 12 8.06 47.88 36.80
C LEU A 12 8.99 46.78 36.28
N SER A 13 9.97 46.33 37.06
CA SER A 13 10.87 45.25 36.66
C SER A 13 10.22 43.86 36.76
N THR A 14 9.45 43.60 37.82
CA THR A 14 8.71 42.34 37.98
C THR A 14 7.61 42.15 36.94
N ALA A 15 6.93 43.23 36.53
CA ALA A 15 5.89 43.18 35.49
C ALA A 15 6.47 42.83 34.10
N ARG A 16 7.67 43.34 33.77
CA ARG A 16 8.40 43.01 32.53
C ARG A 16 8.94 41.59 32.54
N VAL A 17 9.42 41.10 33.67
CA VAL A 17 9.89 39.71 33.81
C VAL A 17 8.72 38.73 33.67
N LEU A 18 7.58 39.03 34.29
CA LEU A 18 6.37 38.19 34.18
C LEU A 18 5.82 38.13 32.76
N THR A 19 5.87 39.23 32.00
CA THR A 19 5.43 39.23 30.59
C THR A 19 6.35 38.40 29.69
N TRP A 20 7.66 38.45 29.90
CA TRP A 20 8.62 37.60 29.18
C TRP A 20 8.44 36.11 29.48
N VAL A 21 8.20 35.76 30.75
CA VAL A 21 7.92 34.37 31.16
C VAL A 21 6.61 33.87 30.54
N ALA A 22 5.56 34.69 30.55
CA ALA A 22 4.28 34.34 29.93
C ALA A 22 4.42 34.10 28.42
N LEU A 23 5.21 34.94 27.73
CA LEU A 23 5.46 34.79 26.30
C LEU A 23 6.23 33.50 25.98
N LEU A 24 7.25 33.18 26.78
CA LEU A 24 8.02 31.93 26.65
C LEU A 24 7.14 30.69 26.88
N CYS A 25 6.27 30.72 27.88
CA CYS A 25 5.31 29.64 28.13
C CYS A 25 4.33 29.49 26.96
N ALA A 26 3.81 30.58 26.41
CA ALA A 26 2.91 30.53 25.25
C ALA A 26 3.61 29.93 24.01
N VAL A 27 4.86 30.33 23.73
CA VAL A 27 5.66 29.77 22.63
C VAL A 27 5.95 28.29 22.85
N ALA A 28 6.30 27.88 24.07
CA ALA A 28 6.52 26.47 24.40
C ALA A 28 5.26 25.62 24.20
N VAL A 29 4.08 26.12 24.62
CA VAL A 29 2.79 25.45 24.40
C VAL A 29 2.46 25.36 22.92
N LEU A 30 2.68 26.41 22.14
CA LEU A 30 2.45 26.40 20.69
C LEU A 30 3.39 25.43 19.97
N LEU A 31 4.67 25.35 20.38
CA LEU A 31 5.63 24.39 19.83
C LEU A 31 5.28 22.94 20.23
N ALA A 32 4.80 22.73 21.46
CA ALA A 32 4.33 21.43 21.91
C ALA A 32 3.05 21.00 21.16
N ALA A 33 2.11 21.92 20.95
CA ALA A 33 0.90 21.69 20.17
C ALA A 33 1.21 21.43 18.69
N ALA A 34 2.14 22.18 18.09
CA ALA A 34 2.61 21.96 16.73
C ALA A 34 3.29 20.59 16.58
N ARG A 35 4.12 20.18 17.56
CA ARG A 35 4.70 18.83 17.57
C ARG A 35 3.69 17.74 17.86
N ALA A 36 2.62 18.03 18.60
CA ALA A 36 1.53 17.08 18.83
C ALA A 36 0.62 16.93 17.60
N GLY A 37 0.39 18.00 16.85
CA GLY A 37 -0.35 17.96 15.58
C GLY A 37 0.42 17.37 14.41
N GLN A 38 1.74 17.21 14.54
CA GLN A 38 2.60 16.43 13.63
C GLN A 38 2.58 14.92 13.94
N ARG A 39 1.93 14.50 15.04
CA ARG A 39 1.55 13.09 15.21
C ARG A 39 0.29 12.89 14.39
N GLU A 40 0.34 11.98 13.43
CA GLU A 40 -0.75 11.70 12.50
C GLU A 40 -2.11 11.56 13.22
N PRO A 41 -3.23 11.93 12.56
CA PRO A 41 -4.55 11.67 13.09
C PRO A 41 -4.67 10.18 13.41
N VAL A 42 -4.92 9.84 14.68
CA VAL A 42 -5.26 8.47 15.06
C VAL A 42 -6.59 8.16 14.39
N GLY A 43 -6.52 7.46 13.27
CA GLY A 43 -7.66 7.08 12.45
C GLY A 43 -8.73 6.36 13.26
N ASP A 44 -9.97 6.57 12.85
CA ASP A 44 -11.17 5.95 13.39
C ASP A 44 -10.99 4.45 13.63
N ARG A 45 -11.04 4.02 14.90
CA ARG A 45 -10.75 2.65 15.38
C ARG A 45 -11.84 1.63 15.03
N THR A 46 -12.79 1.99 14.18
CA THR A 46 -13.89 1.12 13.76
C THR A 46 -13.60 0.33 12.47
N VAL A 47 -12.48 0.59 11.80
CA VAL A 47 -11.90 -0.29 10.77
C VAL A 47 -10.58 -0.82 11.34
N GLY A 48 -10.45 -2.13 11.53
CA GLY A 48 -9.24 -2.70 12.16
C GLY A 48 -7.96 -2.15 11.52
N GLU A 49 -7.11 -1.53 12.33
CA GLU A 49 -5.88 -0.86 11.88
C GLU A 49 -5.01 -1.86 11.08
N VAL A 50 -4.89 -1.62 9.77
CA VAL A 50 -4.04 -2.42 8.88
C VAL A 50 -2.67 -1.74 8.84
N THR A 51 -1.65 -2.41 9.35
CA THR A 51 -0.27 -1.94 9.21
C THR A 51 0.11 -1.97 7.73
N ARG A 52 0.65 -0.88 7.21
CA ARG A 52 1.12 -0.80 5.82
C ARG A 52 2.62 -0.57 5.81
N VAL A 53 3.33 -1.36 5.02
CA VAL A 53 4.78 -1.28 4.85
C VAL A 53 5.09 -1.18 3.37
N GLY A 54 5.93 -0.23 2.96
CA GLY A 54 6.21 0.05 1.56
C GLY A 54 5.84 1.47 1.13
N VAL A 55 5.89 1.70 -0.18
CA VAL A 55 5.59 3.01 -0.77
C VAL A 55 4.08 3.17 -0.96
N ALA A 56 3.53 4.34 -0.63
CA ALA A 56 2.13 4.64 -0.93
C ALA A 56 1.93 5.00 -2.40
N ALA A 57 0.71 4.81 -2.91
CA ALA A 57 0.40 5.17 -4.30
C ALA A 57 0.52 6.70 -4.49
N GLY A 58 1.24 7.10 -5.54
CA GLY A 58 1.52 8.50 -5.84
C GLY A 58 2.76 9.08 -5.15
N ASP A 59 3.38 8.35 -4.22
CA ASP A 59 4.56 8.85 -3.50
C ASP A 59 5.85 8.75 -4.31
N PRO A 60 6.79 9.68 -4.08
CA PRO A 60 8.11 9.66 -4.71
C PRO A 60 8.94 8.48 -4.18
N VAL A 61 9.26 7.53 -5.05
CA VAL A 61 10.05 6.34 -4.70
C VAL A 61 11.43 6.72 -4.14
N PRO A 62 12.17 7.73 -4.67
CA PRO A 62 13.45 8.13 -4.10
C PRO A 62 13.36 8.68 -2.67
N ALA A 63 12.22 9.22 -2.24
CA ALA A 63 12.02 9.65 -0.86
C ALA A 63 11.80 8.45 0.06
N TYR A 64 10.95 7.51 -0.37
CA TYR A 64 10.72 6.26 0.34
C TYR A 64 12.02 5.46 0.54
N LEU A 65 12.84 5.29 -0.51
CA LEU A 65 14.10 4.55 -0.42
C LEU A 65 15.09 5.17 0.58
N ARG A 66 15.16 6.52 0.65
CA ARG A 66 15.99 7.22 1.63
C ARG A 66 15.46 7.03 3.05
N ALA A 67 14.15 7.15 3.24
CA ALA A 67 13.52 6.95 4.53
C ALA A 67 13.76 5.53 5.07
N ALA A 68 13.58 4.50 4.23
CA ALA A 68 13.86 3.11 4.59
C ALA A 68 15.34 2.90 4.97
N ALA A 69 16.28 3.48 4.22
CA ALA A 69 17.70 3.41 4.54
C ALA A 69 18.05 4.11 5.87
N ASP A 70 17.47 5.30 6.10
CA ASP A 70 17.65 6.07 7.32
C ASP A 70 17.08 5.33 8.55
N GLU A 71 15.94 4.66 8.39
CA GLU A 71 15.36 3.84 9.45
C GLU A 71 16.21 2.60 9.74
N LEU A 72 16.67 1.90 8.70
CA LEU A 72 17.57 0.76 8.85
C LEU A 72 18.89 1.13 9.55
N ALA A 73 19.41 2.33 9.29
CA ALA A 73 20.60 2.84 9.95
C ALA A 73 20.37 3.09 11.46
N ARG A 74 19.17 3.52 11.85
CA ARG A 74 18.77 3.76 13.25
C ARG A 74 18.25 2.51 13.96
N LEU A 75 17.92 1.45 13.21
CA LEU A 75 17.35 0.23 13.77
C LEU A 75 18.31 -0.39 14.78
N THR A 76 17.79 -0.64 15.97
CA THR A 76 18.47 -1.38 17.04
C THR A 76 17.73 -2.68 17.26
N ASP A 77 18.48 -3.73 17.63
CA ASP A 77 17.84 -5.01 17.95
C ASP A 77 17.06 -4.90 19.27
N PRO A 78 15.91 -5.59 19.40
CA PRO A 78 15.18 -5.64 20.65
C PRO A 78 16.07 -6.19 21.77
N THR A 79 15.94 -5.65 22.97
CA THR A 79 16.66 -6.16 24.15
C THR A 79 16.10 -7.51 24.58
N GLY A 80 16.77 -8.60 24.19
CA GLY A 80 16.43 -9.97 24.58
C GLY A 80 16.60 -10.97 23.43
N PRO A 81 16.31 -12.27 23.66
CA PRO A 81 16.33 -13.30 22.61
C PRO A 81 15.10 -13.14 21.70
N ALA A 82 15.02 -12.04 20.95
CA ALA A 82 13.96 -11.79 20.00
C ALA A 82 14.33 -12.37 18.62
N PRO A 83 13.37 -12.97 17.88
CA PRO A 83 13.63 -13.57 16.56
C PRO A 83 13.91 -12.55 15.42
N GLY A 84 14.33 -11.32 15.76
CA GLY A 84 14.56 -10.23 14.81
C GLY A 84 13.30 -9.44 14.45
N THR A 85 13.49 -8.43 13.60
CA THR A 85 12.50 -7.48 13.10
C THR A 85 12.03 -7.90 11.72
N TYR A 86 10.74 -7.75 11.43
CA TYR A 86 10.25 -7.93 10.06
C TYR A 86 10.79 -6.84 9.16
N ALA A 87 11.06 -7.17 7.90
CA ALA A 87 11.46 -6.19 6.91
C ALA A 87 10.92 -6.55 5.53
N LEU A 88 10.62 -5.52 4.75
CA LEU A 88 10.32 -5.61 3.34
C LEU A 88 11.60 -5.38 2.53
N VAL A 89 12.05 -6.42 1.81
CA VAL A 89 13.19 -6.33 0.90
C VAL A 89 12.66 -6.12 -0.50
N SER A 90 12.99 -5.00 -1.12
CA SER A 90 12.67 -4.72 -2.53
C SER A 90 13.88 -5.03 -3.40
N PHE A 91 13.69 -5.76 -4.50
CA PHE A 91 14.76 -6.08 -5.45
C PHE A 91 14.86 -5.03 -6.55
N SER A 92 16.05 -4.89 -7.14
CA SER A 92 16.28 -3.96 -8.25
C SER A 92 15.76 -4.47 -9.59
N ALA A 93 15.40 -5.75 -9.67
CA ALA A 93 14.90 -6.43 -10.85
C ALA A 93 13.97 -7.57 -10.43
N TYR A 94 13.22 -8.09 -11.40
CA TYR A 94 12.50 -9.35 -11.21
C TYR A 94 13.47 -10.53 -11.15
N LEU A 95 13.32 -11.37 -10.12
CA LEU A 95 14.19 -12.50 -9.82
C LEU A 95 13.43 -13.82 -9.99
N THR A 96 14.16 -14.85 -10.44
CA THR A 96 13.69 -16.24 -10.38
C THR A 96 13.75 -16.74 -8.94
N PRO A 97 13.02 -17.81 -8.58
CA PRO A 97 13.09 -18.40 -7.23
C PRO A 97 14.54 -18.72 -6.78
N GLN A 98 15.38 -19.20 -7.68
CA GLN A 98 16.78 -19.54 -7.39
C GLN A 98 17.62 -18.27 -7.15
N ARG A 99 17.38 -17.20 -7.91
CA ARG A 99 18.07 -15.92 -7.67
C ARG A 99 17.62 -15.29 -6.35
N VAL A 100 16.35 -15.41 -5.98
CA VAL A 100 15.87 -14.97 -4.64
C VAL A 100 16.63 -15.74 -3.54
N ALA A 101 16.75 -17.06 -3.67
CA ALA A 101 17.51 -17.89 -2.71
C ALA A 101 18.97 -17.42 -2.61
N ALA A 102 19.64 -17.18 -3.73
CA ALA A 102 21.01 -16.70 -3.76
C ALA A 102 21.17 -15.30 -3.15
N THR A 103 20.25 -14.37 -3.46
CA THR A 103 20.28 -12.99 -2.96
C THR A 103 20.00 -12.91 -1.46
N LEU A 104 19.05 -13.69 -0.93
CA LEU A 104 18.70 -13.68 0.50
C LEU A 104 19.62 -14.58 1.34
N GLY A 105 20.20 -15.62 0.75
CA GLY A 105 21.06 -16.56 1.47
C GLY A 105 20.29 -17.28 2.59
N PRO A 106 20.86 -17.40 3.80
CA PRO A 106 20.21 -18.14 4.90
C PRO A 106 19.14 -17.34 5.65
N THR A 107 18.80 -16.12 5.20
CA THR A 107 17.83 -15.28 5.92
C THR A 107 16.43 -15.90 5.89
N PRO A 108 15.75 -16.04 7.05
CA PRO A 108 14.38 -16.55 7.10
C PRO A 108 13.42 -15.67 6.30
N VAL A 109 12.74 -16.29 5.34
CA VAL A 109 11.70 -15.67 4.52
C VAL A 109 10.34 -16.06 5.07
N SER A 110 9.40 -15.11 5.06
CA SER A 110 8.00 -15.37 5.42
C SER A 110 7.10 -15.39 4.18
N ALA A 111 7.38 -14.52 3.22
CA ALA A 111 6.68 -14.49 1.94
C ALA A 111 7.51 -13.81 0.87
N VAL A 112 7.17 -14.05 -0.39
CA VAL A 112 7.65 -13.26 -1.53
C VAL A 112 6.47 -12.56 -2.21
N VAL A 113 6.75 -11.43 -2.84
CA VAL A 113 5.78 -10.69 -3.66
C VAL A 113 6.22 -10.82 -5.12
N ALA A 114 5.30 -11.27 -5.96
CA ALA A 114 5.56 -11.57 -7.35
C ALA A 114 4.52 -10.93 -8.28
N ARG A 115 4.93 -10.65 -9.50
CA ARG A 115 4.06 -10.35 -10.64
C ARG A 115 4.78 -10.71 -11.94
N VAL A 116 4.03 -11.06 -12.98
CA VAL A 116 4.61 -11.31 -14.29
C VAL A 116 4.85 -9.97 -15.01
N PRO A 117 6.09 -9.61 -15.38
CA PRO A 117 6.35 -8.32 -16.02
C PRO A 117 5.98 -8.36 -17.51
N LEU A 118 4.70 -8.21 -17.82
CA LEU A 118 4.20 -8.08 -19.19
C LEU A 118 4.24 -6.60 -19.64
N PRO A 119 4.91 -6.26 -20.75
CA PRO A 119 5.00 -4.88 -21.23
C PRO A 119 3.62 -4.27 -21.52
N GLY A 120 3.38 -3.08 -20.98
CA GLY A 120 2.12 -2.34 -21.20
C GLY A 120 0.89 -3.01 -20.61
N ARG A 121 1.06 -3.93 -19.65
CA ARG A 121 -0.01 -4.66 -18.97
C ARG A 121 0.12 -4.59 -17.47
N GLN A 122 -1.03 -4.38 -16.84
CA GLN A 122 -1.18 -4.60 -15.41
C GLN A 122 -1.47 -6.09 -15.18
N THR A 123 -0.52 -6.76 -14.53
CA THR A 123 -0.63 -8.16 -14.11
C THR A 123 -0.96 -8.23 -12.62
N GLU A 124 -1.46 -9.37 -12.17
CA GLU A 124 -1.76 -9.54 -10.75
C GLU A 124 -0.48 -9.50 -9.91
N ILE A 125 -0.53 -8.79 -8.79
CA ILE A 125 0.49 -8.87 -7.74
C ILE A 125 0.04 -9.93 -6.74
N VAL A 126 0.82 -11.00 -6.63
CA VAL A 126 0.54 -12.12 -5.73
C VAL A 126 1.54 -12.16 -4.58
N ARG A 127 1.06 -12.56 -3.41
CA ARG A 127 1.90 -12.85 -2.24
C ARG A 127 1.95 -14.36 -2.03
N ILE A 128 3.14 -14.92 -2.08
CA ILE A 128 3.39 -16.36 -1.92
C ILE A 128 4.07 -16.58 -0.57
N ALA A 129 3.46 -17.36 0.32
CA ALA A 129 4.11 -17.77 1.56
C ALA A 129 5.31 -18.67 1.24
N ALA A 130 6.45 -18.40 1.86
CA ALA A 130 7.69 -19.12 1.53
C ALA A 130 8.61 -19.23 2.73
N LEU A 131 8.58 -20.40 3.40
CA LEU A 131 9.45 -20.70 4.54
C LEU A 131 10.75 -21.39 4.08
N ARG A 132 10.70 -22.10 2.95
CA ARG A 132 11.81 -22.78 2.29
C ARG A 132 11.97 -22.23 0.89
N VAL A 133 12.98 -21.38 0.69
CA VAL A 133 13.30 -20.80 -0.62
C VAL A 133 14.43 -21.63 -1.24
N PRO A 134 14.30 -22.11 -2.50
CA PRO A 134 13.28 -21.73 -3.50
C PRO A 134 12.01 -22.60 -3.54
N GLN A 135 11.95 -23.71 -2.81
CA GLN A 135 10.95 -24.77 -3.01
C GLN A 135 9.51 -24.27 -2.84
N ASP A 136 9.22 -23.57 -1.76
CA ASP A 136 7.87 -23.06 -1.48
C ASP A 136 7.48 -21.95 -2.47
N VAL A 137 8.44 -21.18 -3.00
CA VAL A 137 8.18 -20.19 -4.04
C VAL A 137 7.78 -20.87 -5.35
N VAL A 138 8.50 -21.93 -5.74
CA VAL A 138 8.17 -22.73 -6.94
C VAL A 138 6.80 -23.38 -6.79
N ALA A 139 6.51 -23.97 -5.63
CA ALA A 139 5.20 -24.56 -5.35
C ALA A 139 4.07 -23.52 -5.42
N GLY A 140 4.24 -22.37 -4.75
CA GLY A 140 3.25 -21.29 -4.80
C GLY A 140 3.08 -20.69 -6.20
N MET A 141 4.14 -20.61 -7.01
CA MET A 141 4.02 -20.22 -8.42
C MET A 141 3.20 -21.24 -9.21
N ALA A 142 3.37 -22.55 -8.97
CA ALA A 142 2.54 -23.57 -9.62
C ALA A 142 1.06 -23.46 -9.22
N GLU A 143 0.76 -23.15 -7.95
CA GLU A 143 -0.61 -22.89 -7.49
C GLU A 143 -1.23 -21.67 -8.17
N VAL A 144 -0.47 -20.56 -8.26
CA VAL A 144 -0.91 -19.37 -8.99
C VAL A 144 -1.13 -19.67 -10.47
N ALA A 145 -0.26 -20.47 -11.09
CA ALA A 145 -0.43 -20.89 -12.49
C ALA A 145 -1.74 -21.67 -12.70
N ALA A 146 -2.06 -22.60 -11.82
CA ALA A 146 -3.31 -23.36 -11.89
C ALA A 146 -4.54 -22.46 -11.72
N ARG A 147 -4.49 -21.49 -10.80
CA ARG A 147 -5.58 -20.49 -10.65
C ARG A 147 -5.74 -19.66 -11.93
N LYS A 148 -4.63 -19.20 -12.51
CA LYS A 148 -4.62 -18.41 -13.75
C LYS A 148 -5.10 -19.18 -14.96
N ASP A 149 -4.86 -20.49 -15.04
CA ASP A 149 -5.47 -21.35 -16.06
C ASP A 149 -7.00 -21.37 -15.95
N GLY A 150 -7.51 -21.47 -14.72
CA GLY A 150 -8.95 -21.37 -14.44
C GLY A 150 -9.53 -20.02 -14.86
N GLU A 151 -8.89 -18.91 -14.46
CA GLU A 151 -9.27 -17.56 -14.88
C GLU A 151 -9.29 -17.41 -16.41
N ALA A 152 -8.27 -17.94 -17.10
CA ALA A 152 -8.19 -17.91 -18.56
C ALA A 152 -9.33 -18.70 -19.21
N ALA A 153 -9.68 -19.87 -18.67
CA ALA A 153 -10.81 -20.67 -19.15
C ALA A 153 -12.15 -19.96 -18.93
N ASP A 154 -12.35 -19.35 -17.76
CA ASP A 154 -13.55 -18.59 -17.42
C ASP A 154 -13.73 -17.38 -18.35
N TYR A 155 -12.65 -16.65 -18.66
CA TYR A 155 -12.70 -15.55 -19.61
C TYR A 155 -13.06 -16.02 -21.03
N ARG A 156 -12.49 -17.15 -21.50
CA ARG A 156 -12.86 -17.72 -22.81
C ARG A 156 -14.33 -18.13 -22.87
N ALA A 157 -14.85 -18.75 -21.80
CA ALA A 157 -16.26 -19.12 -21.71
C ALA A 157 -17.16 -17.88 -21.77
N ARG A 158 -16.78 -16.79 -21.09
CA ARG A 158 -17.51 -15.51 -21.15
C ARG A 158 -17.42 -14.85 -22.52
N ALA A 159 -16.27 -14.89 -23.19
CA ALA A 159 -16.10 -14.36 -24.54
C ALA A 159 -16.98 -15.10 -25.57
N ALA A 160 -17.21 -16.40 -25.38
CA ALA A 160 -18.07 -17.23 -26.22
C ALA A 160 -19.57 -17.12 -25.89
N ALA A 161 -19.95 -16.47 -24.79
CA ALA A 161 -21.34 -16.35 -24.39
C ALA A 161 -22.12 -15.42 -25.35
N PRO A 162 -23.42 -15.69 -25.61
CA PRO A 162 -24.22 -14.89 -26.55
C PRO A 162 -24.20 -13.39 -26.28
N ALA A 163 -24.24 -12.98 -25.01
CA ALA A 163 -24.19 -11.57 -24.61
C ALA A 163 -22.89 -10.87 -25.04
N ALA A 164 -21.74 -11.54 -24.89
CA ALA A 164 -20.47 -11.00 -25.36
C ALA A 164 -20.36 -11.04 -26.89
N SER A 165 -20.91 -12.06 -27.55
CA SER A 165 -20.90 -12.13 -29.02
C SER A 165 -21.70 -11.00 -29.69
N ALA A 166 -22.68 -10.42 -28.98
CA ALA A 166 -23.47 -9.29 -29.43
C ALA A 166 -22.79 -7.93 -29.17
N ASP A 167 -21.75 -7.89 -28.33
CA ASP A 167 -21.02 -6.67 -27.96
C ASP A 167 -19.52 -6.85 -28.20
N ALA A 168 -19.02 -6.21 -29.27
CA ALA A 168 -17.64 -6.32 -29.69
C ALA A 168 -16.63 -5.77 -28.65
N GLU A 169 -17.03 -4.80 -27.81
CA GLU A 169 -16.18 -4.27 -26.75
C GLU A 169 -16.08 -5.27 -25.60
N LEU A 170 -17.22 -5.84 -25.19
CA LEU A 170 -17.27 -6.87 -24.15
C LEU A 170 -16.52 -8.14 -24.57
N HIS A 171 -16.66 -8.56 -25.83
CA HIS A 171 -15.89 -9.68 -26.38
C HIS A 171 -14.38 -9.40 -26.31
N ARG A 172 -13.94 -8.21 -26.73
CA ARG A 172 -12.52 -7.81 -26.68
C ARG A 172 -11.97 -7.79 -25.26
N LEU A 173 -12.76 -7.32 -24.29
CA LEU A 173 -12.39 -7.31 -22.88
C LEU A 173 -12.13 -8.74 -22.37
N TYR A 174 -13.05 -9.67 -22.63
CA TYR A 174 -12.89 -11.05 -22.20
C TYR A 174 -11.77 -11.79 -22.94
N ASP A 175 -11.62 -11.59 -24.24
CA ASP A 175 -10.50 -12.17 -25.00
C ASP A 175 -9.14 -11.65 -24.49
N THR A 176 -9.05 -10.35 -24.19
CA THR A 176 -7.86 -9.75 -23.59
C THR A 176 -7.57 -10.34 -22.22
N GLY A 177 -8.59 -10.48 -21.36
CA GLY A 177 -8.47 -11.12 -20.05
C GLY A 177 -7.99 -12.57 -20.14
N ALA A 178 -8.57 -13.35 -21.07
CA ALA A 178 -8.17 -14.73 -21.32
C ALA A 178 -6.70 -14.86 -21.73
N ARG A 179 -6.23 -13.98 -22.62
CA ARG A 179 -4.84 -13.98 -23.07
C ARG A 179 -3.88 -13.60 -21.94
N VAL A 180 -4.16 -12.52 -21.19
CA VAL A 180 -3.31 -12.09 -20.08
C VAL A 180 -3.23 -13.18 -19.01
N ALA A 181 -4.36 -13.76 -18.60
CA ALA A 181 -4.37 -14.85 -17.63
C ALA A 181 -3.58 -16.07 -18.11
N ALA A 182 -3.68 -16.44 -19.39
CA ALA A 182 -2.91 -17.54 -19.96
C ALA A 182 -1.39 -17.27 -20.00
N GLU A 183 -0.98 -16.04 -20.33
CA GLU A 183 0.42 -15.61 -20.30
C GLU A 183 0.96 -15.61 -18.86
N GLU A 184 0.19 -15.13 -17.88
CA GLU A 184 0.54 -15.21 -16.47
C GLU A 184 0.71 -16.67 -16.01
N ALA A 185 -0.25 -17.54 -16.37
CA ALA A 185 -0.20 -18.96 -16.03
C ALA A 185 1.05 -19.64 -16.58
N ALA A 186 1.36 -19.41 -17.85
CA ALA A 186 2.54 -19.97 -18.51
C ALA A 186 3.84 -19.52 -17.83
N ALA A 187 3.96 -18.23 -17.52
CA ALA A 187 5.14 -17.67 -16.87
C ALA A 187 5.35 -18.26 -15.46
N TYR A 188 4.30 -18.33 -14.64
CA TYR A 188 4.41 -18.91 -13.30
C TYR A 188 4.73 -20.40 -13.33
N ARG A 189 4.16 -21.16 -14.27
CA ARG A 189 4.45 -22.59 -14.44
C ARG A 189 5.91 -22.86 -14.78
N SER A 190 6.56 -21.94 -15.50
CA SER A 190 7.99 -22.03 -15.81
C SER A 190 8.90 -21.45 -14.72
N ALA A 191 8.37 -21.13 -13.53
CA ALA A 191 9.10 -20.50 -12.43
C ALA A 191 9.84 -19.21 -12.88
N CYS A 192 9.12 -18.33 -13.58
CA CYS A 192 9.67 -17.12 -14.19
C CYS A 192 10.43 -16.20 -13.22
N ALA A 193 11.23 -15.30 -13.82
CA ALA A 193 11.78 -14.15 -13.11
C ALA A 193 10.65 -13.14 -12.85
N CYS A 194 9.91 -13.35 -11.77
CA CYS A 194 8.68 -12.63 -11.45
C CYS A 194 8.60 -12.16 -9.98
N VAL A 195 9.53 -12.59 -9.13
CA VAL A 195 9.61 -12.10 -7.74
C VAL A 195 10.33 -10.76 -7.72
N TYR A 196 9.76 -9.75 -7.07
CA TYR A 196 10.38 -8.42 -6.98
C TYR A 196 10.51 -7.90 -5.55
N ALA A 197 9.95 -8.61 -4.57
CA ALA A 197 10.19 -8.32 -3.16
C ALA A 197 10.07 -9.58 -2.29
N ALA A 198 10.59 -9.50 -1.07
CA ALA A 198 10.44 -10.52 -0.04
C ALA A 198 10.14 -9.89 1.32
N VAL A 199 9.32 -10.56 2.11
CA VAL A 199 9.10 -10.26 3.53
C VAL A 199 9.96 -11.24 4.34
N ILE A 200 10.88 -10.70 5.13
CA ILE A 200 11.82 -11.48 5.94
C ILE A 200 11.70 -11.12 7.40
N ARG A 201 12.33 -11.93 8.25
CA ARG A 201 12.54 -11.58 9.66
C ARG A 201 13.99 -11.84 10.05
N ALA A 202 14.69 -10.80 10.49
CA ALA A 202 16.12 -10.89 10.78
C ALA A 202 16.59 -9.84 11.79
N THR A 203 17.81 -10.01 12.31
CA THR A 203 18.45 -9.02 13.18
C THR A 203 18.87 -7.78 12.40
N SER A 204 19.06 -6.66 13.10
CA SER A 204 19.49 -5.39 12.52
C SER A 204 20.80 -5.53 11.73
N VAL A 205 21.74 -6.35 12.23
CA VAL A 205 23.02 -6.66 11.54
C VAL A 205 22.77 -7.40 10.23
N ALA A 206 21.92 -8.42 10.22
CA ALA A 206 21.60 -9.18 9.02
C ALA A 206 20.86 -8.33 7.98
N LEU A 207 19.93 -7.46 8.42
CA LEU A 207 19.21 -6.53 7.54
C LEU A 207 20.16 -5.51 6.88
N ARG A 208 21.10 -4.92 7.64
CA ARG A 208 22.15 -4.05 7.08
C ARG A 208 23.05 -4.80 6.10
N GLY A 209 23.38 -6.05 6.40
CA GLY A 209 24.15 -6.92 5.50
C GLY A 209 23.42 -7.24 4.19
N LEU A 210 22.08 -7.34 4.21
CA LEU A 210 21.27 -7.50 2.99
C LEU A 210 21.20 -6.21 2.17
N ALA A 211 21.11 -5.05 2.82
CA ALA A 211 20.97 -3.77 2.12
C ALA A 211 22.15 -3.42 1.21
N VAL A 212 23.33 -3.98 1.47
CA VAL A 212 24.53 -3.80 0.64
C VAL A 212 24.72 -4.89 -0.43
N ARG A 213 23.82 -5.86 -0.53
CA ARG A 213 23.95 -6.95 -1.51
C ARG A 213 23.57 -6.48 -2.92
N PRO A 214 24.30 -6.92 -3.95
CA PRO A 214 23.90 -6.70 -5.33
C PRO A 214 22.49 -7.24 -5.59
N GLY A 215 21.67 -6.44 -6.29
CA GLY A 215 20.28 -6.81 -6.61
C GLY A 215 19.25 -6.44 -5.54
N VAL A 216 19.66 -6.01 -4.35
CA VAL A 216 18.77 -5.42 -3.34
C VAL A 216 18.68 -3.92 -3.58
N ARG A 217 17.45 -3.41 -3.73
CA ARG A 217 17.15 -2.00 -3.93
C ARG A 217 16.88 -1.28 -2.61
N ALA A 218 16.17 -1.94 -1.70
CA ALA A 218 15.81 -1.40 -0.41
C ALA A 218 15.63 -2.54 0.60
N VAL A 219 15.93 -2.25 1.86
CA VAL A 219 15.49 -3.03 3.01
C VAL A 219 14.76 -2.05 3.92
N ASP A 220 13.45 -2.22 4.01
CA ASP A 220 12.54 -1.38 4.77
C ASP A 220 12.16 -2.12 6.05
N PRO A 221 12.83 -1.83 7.19
CA PRO A 221 12.53 -2.47 8.45
C PRO A 221 11.15 -2.03 8.94
N ALA A 222 10.39 -2.95 9.49
CA ALA A 222 9.01 -2.72 9.94
C ALA A 222 8.82 -3.26 11.37
N PRO A 223 9.40 -2.61 12.39
CA PRO A 223 9.26 -3.02 13.80
C PRO A 223 7.81 -3.01 14.30
N GLU A 224 6.94 -2.24 13.68
CA GLU A 224 5.50 -2.16 13.94
C GLU A 224 4.74 -3.42 13.49
N VAL A 225 5.33 -4.26 12.63
CA VAL A 225 4.71 -5.50 12.17
C VAL A 225 4.80 -6.56 13.26
N SER A 226 3.68 -6.81 13.92
CA SER A 226 3.52 -7.94 14.86
C SER A 226 2.84 -9.16 14.22
N ARG A 227 2.02 -8.94 13.18
CA ARG A 227 1.14 -9.94 12.56
C ARG A 227 1.08 -9.79 11.05
N LEU A 228 1.66 -10.75 10.33
CA LEU A 228 1.71 -10.74 8.86
C LEU A 228 0.34 -10.79 8.19
N ASP A 229 -0.67 -11.36 8.85
CA ASP A 229 -2.04 -11.48 8.33
C ASP A 229 -2.82 -10.16 8.41
N ARG A 230 -2.30 -9.16 9.14
CA ARG A 230 -2.88 -7.82 9.27
C ARG A 230 -1.97 -6.74 8.69
N THR A 231 -1.03 -7.14 7.84
CA THR A 231 -0.08 -6.22 7.21
C THR A 231 -0.21 -6.27 5.69
N VAL A 232 -0.28 -5.09 5.09
CA VAL A 232 -0.24 -4.93 3.63
C VAL A 232 1.13 -4.42 3.23
N PHE A 233 1.81 -5.18 2.39
CA PHE A 233 3.11 -4.81 1.84
C PHE A 233 2.93 -4.21 0.45
N THR A 234 3.45 -2.99 0.22
CA THR A 234 3.42 -2.28 -1.07
C THR A 234 4.84 -1.94 -1.55
N PRO A 235 5.66 -2.96 -1.88
CA PRO A 235 7.00 -2.72 -2.43
C PRO A 235 6.93 -1.97 -3.77
N PRO A 236 7.83 -1.00 -4.02
CA PRO A 236 7.96 -0.37 -5.33
C PRO A 236 8.33 -1.42 -6.39
N LEU A 237 7.70 -1.34 -7.56
CA LEU A 237 8.07 -2.15 -8.70
C LEU A 237 9.49 -1.80 -9.20
N PRO A 238 10.24 -2.75 -9.78
CA PRO A 238 11.56 -2.48 -10.34
C PRO A 238 11.60 -1.32 -11.35
N GLU A 239 10.57 -1.18 -12.19
CA GLU A 239 10.42 -0.09 -13.16
C GLU A 239 9.99 1.25 -12.55
N GLN A 240 9.43 1.26 -11.33
CA GLN A 240 9.02 2.49 -10.65
C GLN A 240 10.24 3.18 -10.03
N ARG A 241 10.85 4.11 -10.78
CA ARG A 241 12.02 4.87 -10.34
C ARG A 241 11.68 6.20 -9.68
N ASP A 242 10.65 6.86 -10.18
CA ASP A 242 10.31 8.23 -9.75
C ASP A 242 9.14 8.24 -8.78
N VAL A 243 7.99 7.72 -9.21
CA VAL A 243 6.73 7.75 -8.45
C VAL A 243 6.06 6.38 -8.51
N ALA A 244 5.51 5.93 -7.38
CA ALA A 244 4.75 4.70 -7.28
C ALA A 244 3.39 4.87 -7.99
N ARG A 245 3.28 4.36 -9.22
CA ARG A 245 2.06 4.42 -10.04
C ARG A 245 1.69 3.04 -10.55
N PRO A 246 0.39 2.66 -10.59
CA PRO A 246 -0.01 1.43 -11.26
C PRO A 246 0.61 1.33 -12.66
N PRO A 247 1.09 0.15 -13.08
CA PRO A 247 1.54 -0.06 -14.46
C PRO A 247 0.44 0.36 -15.44
N ALA A 248 0.83 0.97 -16.56
CA ALA A 248 -0.12 1.30 -17.62
C ALA A 248 -0.72 0.02 -18.22
N ASP A 249 -2.04 0.00 -18.46
CA ASP A 249 -2.71 -1.04 -19.24
C ASP A 249 -3.13 -0.49 -20.61
N ALA A 250 -2.28 -0.74 -21.60
CA ALA A 250 -2.37 -0.09 -22.90
C ALA A 250 -3.49 -0.63 -23.79
N ALA A 251 -4.04 -1.83 -23.54
CA ALA A 251 -5.07 -2.38 -24.43
C ALA A 251 -6.51 -2.18 -23.94
N LEU A 252 -6.70 -1.58 -22.77
CA LEU A 252 -7.99 -1.04 -22.35
C LEU A 252 -8.09 0.48 -22.58
N ALA A 253 -6.99 1.13 -22.97
CA ALA A 253 -7.04 2.52 -23.38
C ALA A 253 -7.89 2.62 -24.67
N PRO A 254 -8.87 3.55 -24.74
CA PRO A 254 -9.60 3.77 -25.96
C PRO A 254 -8.60 4.16 -27.05
N ALA A 255 -8.71 3.51 -28.22
CA ALA A 255 -7.92 3.86 -29.39
C ALA A 255 -8.23 5.31 -29.73
N THR A 256 -7.37 6.23 -29.30
CA THR A 256 -7.45 7.62 -29.75
C THR A 256 -7.01 7.58 -31.21
N PRO A 257 -7.84 8.00 -32.18
CA PRO A 257 -7.39 8.05 -33.56
C PRO A 257 -6.15 8.95 -33.64
N ALA A 258 -5.05 8.40 -34.16
CA ALA A 258 -3.85 9.16 -34.46
C ALA A 258 -4.21 10.26 -35.46
N GLY A 259 -4.37 11.50 -34.99
CA GLY A 259 -4.72 12.62 -35.87
C GLY A 259 -5.45 13.79 -35.25
N LYS A 260 -5.13 14.20 -34.02
CA LYS A 260 -5.24 15.61 -33.58
C LYS A 260 -4.55 15.75 -32.23
N ALA A 261 -3.48 16.55 -32.19
CA ALA A 261 -2.93 17.03 -30.93
C ALA A 261 -4.05 17.75 -30.15
N PRO A 262 -4.13 17.61 -28.81
CA PRO A 262 -4.92 18.55 -28.04
C PRO A 262 -4.23 19.89 -28.12
N ALA A 263 -4.84 20.82 -28.85
CA ALA A 263 -4.46 22.21 -28.82
C ALA A 263 -4.60 22.71 -27.38
N VAL A 264 -3.49 23.14 -26.81
CA VAL A 264 -3.46 23.96 -25.61
C VAL A 264 -4.21 25.24 -25.95
N GLY A 265 -5.42 25.37 -25.41
CA GLY A 265 -6.25 26.55 -25.52
C GLY A 265 -6.62 27.01 -24.13
N ASP A 266 -5.79 27.88 -23.56
CA ASP A 266 -6.18 28.79 -22.49
C ASP A 266 -7.35 29.63 -23.01
N SER A 267 -8.53 29.49 -22.43
CA SER A 267 -9.63 30.45 -22.58
C SER A 267 -10.61 30.27 -21.43
N SER A 268 -10.40 31.09 -20.40
CA SER A 268 -11.44 31.54 -19.49
C SER A 268 -12.61 32.12 -20.28
N GLU A 269 -13.78 31.49 -20.23
CA GLU A 269 -15.04 32.17 -20.53
C GLU A 269 -16.16 31.68 -19.60
N ALA A 270 -16.96 32.63 -19.16
CA ALA A 270 -17.81 32.58 -17.98
C ALA A 270 -18.96 31.56 -18.03
N ALA A 271 -19.34 31.08 -16.83
CA ALA A 271 -20.53 30.29 -16.59
C ALA A 271 -21.78 30.97 -17.16
N ARG A 272 -22.48 30.30 -18.08
CA ARG A 272 -23.84 30.68 -18.43
C ARG A 272 -24.77 30.26 -17.31
N THR A 273 -25.35 31.24 -16.65
CA THR A 273 -26.54 31.11 -15.82
C THR A 273 -27.69 30.56 -16.66
N VAL A 274 -28.22 29.40 -16.28
CA VAL A 274 -29.54 28.94 -16.75
C VAL A 274 -30.39 28.69 -15.51
N SER A 275 -31.23 29.67 -15.20
CA SER A 275 -32.40 29.50 -14.35
C SER A 275 -33.47 28.76 -15.14
N ALA A 276 -33.98 27.64 -14.62
CA ALA A 276 -35.41 27.29 -14.70
C ALA A 276 -35.75 26.03 -13.88
N SER A 277 -36.59 26.26 -12.87
CA SER A 277 -37.78 25.48 -12.48
C SER A 277 -37.66 24.06 -11.92
N SER A 278 -37.81 23.97 -10.59
CA SER A 278 -38.22 22.78 -9.85
C SER A 278 -39.70 22.41 -10.10
N PRO A 279 -40.03 21.13 -10.28
CA PRO A 279 -41.27 20.53 -9.77
C PRO A 279 -40.93 19.80 -8.45
N GLY A 280 -41.66 19.93 -7.35
CA GLY A 280 -43.12 19.89 -7.23
C GLY A 280 -43.43 18.70 -6.31
N SER A 281 -43.59 18.98 -5.02
CA SER A 281 -43.93 18.01 -3.97
C SER A 281 -45.26 17.31 -4.23
N GLY A 282 -45.33 16.01 -3.91
CA GLY A 282 -46.59 15.35 -3.54
C GLY A 282 -46.76 13.91 -4.05
N GLY A 283 -46.71 12.93 -3.13
CA GLY A 283 -47.14 11.56 -3.41
C GLY A 283 -46.74 10.55 -2.33
N SER A 284 -47.47 10.54 -1.21
CA SER A 284 -47.39 9.53 -0.14
C SER A 284 -47.91 8.16 -0.57
N ALA A 285 -47.25 7.07 -0.15
CA ALA A 285 -47.83 5.77 0.34
C ALA A 285 -46.70 4.84 0.88
N PRO A 286 -46.94 3.70 1.54
CA PRO A 286 -46.67 3.54 2.97
C PRO A 286 -45.71 2.38 3.37
N GLY A 287 -45.11 2.51 4.56
CA GLY A 287 -44.99 1.49 5.64
C GLY A 287 -44.33 0.11 5.40
N GLY A 288 -43.25 -0.15 6.18
CA GLY A 288 -42.88 -1.46 6.80
C GLY A 288 -42.34 -2.55 5.86
N THR A 289 -41.19 -3.21 6.08
CA THR A 289 -40.64 -3.81 7.30
C THR A 289 -39.16 -4.17 7.05
N PRO A 290 -38.23 -4.12 8.03
CA PRO A 290 -36.87 -4.62 7.84
C PRO A 290 -36.80 -6.15 7.90
N PRO A 291 -35.94 -6.82 7.10
CA PRO A 291 -35.73 -8.26 7.23
C PRO A 291 -35.01 -8.60 8.55
N SER A 292 -35.62 -9.51 9.29
CA SER A 292 -35.12 -10.12 10.53
C SER A 292 -33.85 -10.95 10.25
N THR A 293 -32.80 -10.66 11.01
CA THR A 293 -31.59 -11.47 11.11
C THR A 293 -31.84 -12.64 12.07
N ALA A 294 -31.76 -13.87 11.58
CA ALA A 294 -31.67 -15.06 12.42
C ALA A 294 -30.18 -15.45 12.59
N PRO A 295 -29.69 -15.65 13.82
CA PRO A 295 -28.36 -16.18 14.08
C PRO A 295 -28.39 -17.72 14.02
N THR A 296 -27.39 -18.33 13.40
CA THR A 296 -27.12 -19.77 13.57
C THR A 296 -25.65 -19.96 13.87
N SER A 297 -25.34 -20.13 15.15
CA SER A 297 -24.10 -20.76 15.62
C SER A 297 -24.29 -22.28 15.68
N PRO A 298 -23.19 -23.05 15.65
CA PRO A 298 -23.21 -24.51 15.49
C PRO A 298 -23.27 -25.24 16.84
N ASP A 299 -23.96 -26.38 16.87
CA ASP A 299 -23.76 -27.39 17.91
C ASP A 299 -23.06 -28.61 17.30
N ALA A 300 -21.96 -28.99 17.96
CA ALA A 300 -21.31 -30.27 17.83
C ALA A 300 -21.94 -31.24 18.85
N ALA A 301 -22.19 -32.49 18.45
CA ALA A 301 -21.83 -33.73 19.14
C ALA A 301 -22.72 -34.92 18.70
N GLY A 302 -22.08 -36.08 18.49
CA GLY A 302 -22.68 -37.36 18.89
C GLY A 302 -22.75 -38.47 17.85
N GLY A 303 -21.73 -39.35 17.86
CA GLY A 303 -21.90 -40.81 18.02
C GLY A 303 -22.54 -41.62 16.88
N GLY A 304 -21.71 -42.48 16.27
CA GLY A 304 -22.10 -43.60 15.41
C GLY A 304 -20.88 -44.25 14.79
#